data_AF-A0A4S2S2G5-F1
#
_entry.id   AF-A0A4S2S2G5-F1
#
_cell.length_a   1.000
_cell.length_b   1.000
_cell.length_c   1.000
_cell.angle_alpha   90.00
_cell.angle_beta   90.00
_cell.angle_gamma   90.00
#
_symmetry.space_group_name_H-M   'P 1'
#
loop_
_entity.id
_entity.type
_entity.pdbx_description
1 polymer ?
#
loop_
_entity_poly.entity_id
_entity_poly.type
_entity_poly.pdbx_seq_one_letter_code
_entity_poly.pdbx_strand_id
1 'polypeptide(L)'
;MASFTLHGIPVSKGIAIGRAHLLAPAALDVKHYLIPEEQVEAEVLRLKNAIAAVHQELQTIRDDLPKEAPPELGAFIDVHALILSDPMLAEVP
;
A
#
# COMPACT_ATOMS: atom_id res chain seq x y z
N MET A 1 9.81 -29.44 24.63
CA MET A 1 9.74 -28.25 23.75
C MET A 1 11.14 -27.97 23.25
N ALA A 2 11.36 -28.04 21.94
CA ALA A 2 12.63 -27.63 21.36
C ALA A 2 12.64 -26.10 21.24
N SER A 3 13.65 -25.45 21.83
CA SER A 3 13.93 -24.04 21.57
C SER A 3 14.74 -23.93 20.29
N PHE A 4 14.45 -22.94 19.45
CA PHE A 4 15.25 -22.63 18.27
C PHE A 4 15.64 -21.15 18.29
N THR A 5 16.83 -20.85 17.78
CA THR A 5 17.36 -19.50 17.70
C THR A 5 17.60 -19.16 16.24
N LEU A 6 17.03 -18.04 15.79
CA LEU A 6 17.28 -17.52 14.45
C LEU A 6 18.47 -16.56 14.48
N HIS A 7 19.33 -16.66 13.48
CA HIS A 7 20.48 -15.77 13.28
C HIS A 7 20.30 -15.01 11.97
N GLY A 8 20.61 -13.72 11.99
CA GLY A 8 20.45 -12.83 10.84
C GLY A 8 21.40 -11.63 10.92
N ILE A 9 21.16 -10.61 10.11
CA ILE A 9 21.97 -9.39 10.11
C ILE A 9 21.45 -8.45 11.20
N PRO A 10 22.27 -8.07 12.20
CA PRO A 10 21.84 -7.18 13.27
C PRO A 10 21.70 -5.74 12.75
N VAL A 11 20.51 -5.16 12.88
CA VAL A 11 20.23 -3.77 12.44
C VAL A 11 20.34 -2.76 13.60
N SER A 12 20.02 -3.19 14.83
CA SER A 12 20.13 -2.35 16.03
C SER A 12 20.58 -3.16 17.27
N LYS A 13 21.08 -2.46 18.30
CA LYS A 13 21.46 -3.05 19.59
C LYS A 13 20.25 -3.06 20.52
N GLY A 14 20.03 -4.14 21.28
CA GLY A 14 18.99 -4.20 22.32
C GLY A 14 18.36 -5.58 22.47
N ILE A 15 17.44 -5.71 23.43
CA ILE A 15 16.60 -6.90 23.65
C ILE A 15 15.14 -6.45 23.73
N ALA A 16 14.27 -7.07 22.94
CA ALA A 16 12.83 -6.86 22.98
C ALA A 16 12.11 -8.17 23.31
N ILE A 17 11.12 -8.12 24.21
CA ILE A 17 10.29 -9.28 24.60
C ILE A 17 8.83 -8.89 24.37
N GLY A 18 8.14 -9.62 23.50
CA GLY A 18 6.76 -9.31 23.13
C GLY A 18 6.14 -10.34 22.21
N ARG A 19 4.92 -10.08 21.76
CA ARG A 19 4.23 -10.92 20.77
C ARG A 19 4.75 -10.61 19.36
N ALA A 20 5.02 -11.66 18.59
CA ALA A 20 5.35 -11.53 17.18
C ALA A 20 4.06 -11.48 16.35
N HIS A 21 3.97 -10.50 15.45
CA HIS A 21 2.91 -10.42 14.45
C HIS A 21 3.49 -10.80 13.09
N LEU A 22 3.00 -11.89 12.52
CA LEU A 22 3.39 -12.32 11.18
C LEU A 22 2.54 -11.58 10.15
N LEU A 23 3.18 -10.68 9.40
CA LEU A 23 2.58 -10.06 8.23
C LEU A 23 2.68 -11.07 7.08
N ALA A 24 1.54 -11.64 6.68
CA ALA A 24 1.49 -12.46 5.49
C ALA A 24 1.67 -11.57 4.25
N PRO A 25 2.49 -11.96 3.26
CA PRO A 25 2.54 -11.25 1.99
C PRO A 25 1.14 -11.28 1.36
N ALA A 26 0.55 -10.10 1.13
CA ALA A 26 -0.59 -9.99 0.23
C ALA A 26 -0.04 -10.05 -1.20
N ALA A 27 0.29 -11.24 -1.68
CA ALA A 27 0.41 -11.44 -3.11
C ALA A 27 -0.99 -11.18 -3.69
N LEU A 28 -1.19 -10.02 -4.32
CA LEU A 28 -2.37 -9.76 -5.11
C LEU A 28 -2.34 -10.74 -6.29
N ASP A 29 -3.09 -11.83 -6.17
CA ASP A 29 -3.36 -12.72 -7.30
C ASP A 29 -4.28 -11.99 -8.27
N VAL A 30 -3.68 -11.24 -9.19
CA VAL A 30 -4.41 -10.46 -10.20
C VAL A 30 -4.88 -11.43 -11.29
N LYS A 31 -6.18 -11.71 -11.29
CA LYS A 31 -6.80 -12.55 -12.32
C LYS A 31 -6.80 -11.81 -13.66
N HIS A 32 -6.22 -12.45 -14.67
CA HIS A 32 -6.34 -12.01 -16.06
C HIS A 32 -7.49 -12.78 -16.71
N TYR A 33 -8.57 -12.09 -17.05
CA TYR A 33 -9.71 -12.67 -17.73
C TYR A 33 -10.34 -11.65 -18.69
N LEU A 34 -10.97 -12.16 -19.74
CA LEU A 34 -11.76 -11.34 -20.63
C LEU A 34 -13.13 -11.09 -20.02
N ILE A 35 -13.63 -9.89 -20.20
CA ILE A 35 -14.98 -9.49 -19.81
C ILE A 35 -15.85 -9.28 -21.05
N PRO A 36 -17.16 -9.60 -20.97
CA PRO A 36 -18.14 -9.17 -21.97
C PRO A 36 -18.23 -7.64 -22.08
N GLU A 37 -18.66 -7.14 -23.24
CA GLU A 37 -18.75 -5.69 -23.51
C GLU A 37 -19.70 -4.98 -22.53
N GLU A 38 -20.78 -5.64 -22.12
CA GLU A 38 -21.74 -5.13 -21.14
C GLU A 38 -21.16 -4.95 -19.72
N GLN A 39 -20.01 -5.55 -19.42
CA GLN A 39 -19.34 -5.42 -18.11
C GLN A 39 -18.27 -4.33 -18.09
N VAL A 40 -17.91 -3.75 -19.24
CA VAL A 40 -16.82 -2.77 -19.34
C VAL A 40 -17.08 -1.55 -18.45
N GLU A 41 -18.27 -0.96 -18.53
CA GLU A 41 -18.62 0.22 -17.71
C GLU A 41 -18.59 -0.07 -16.20
N ALA A 42 -18.95 -1.29 -15.80
CA ALA A 42 -18.87 -1.71 -14.40
C ALA A 42 -17.41 -1.80 -13.92
N GLU A 43 -16.51 -2.31 -14.75
CA GLU A 43 -15.07 -2.37 -14.44
C GLU A 43 -14.42 -0.98 -14.44
N VAL A 44 -14.82 -0.08 -15.35
CA VAL A 44 -14.38 1.33 -15.33
C VAL A 44 -14.81 2.01 -14.03
N LEU A 45 -16.06 1.81 -13.61
CA LEU A 45 -16.55 2.35 -12.34
C LEU A 45 -15.80 1.74 -11.14
N ARG A 46 -15.52 0.42 -11.17
CA ARG A 46 -14.74 -0.26 -10.15
C ARG A 46 -13.33 0.34 -10.02
N LEU A 47 -12.68 0.63 -11.14
CA LEU A 47 -11.36 1.28 -11.16
C LEU A 47 -11.44 2.70 -10.58
N LYS A 48 -12.40 3.52 -11.01
CA LYS A 48 -12.59 4.89 -10.48
C LYS A 48 -12.80 4.91 -8.97
N ASN A 49 -13.61 3.99 -8.46
CA ASN A 49 -13.83 3.84 -7.03
C ASN A 49 -12.54 3.42 -6.28
N ALA A 50 -11.74 2.54 -6.88
CA ALA A 50 -10.46 2.14 -6.30
C ALA A 50 -9.48 3.32 -6.24
N ILE A 51 -9.37 4.12 -7.30
CA ILE A 51 -8.52 5.32 -7.33
C ILE A 51 -8.96 6.30 -6.24
N ALA A 52 -10.26 6.58 -6.13
CA ALA A 52 -10.79 7.47 -5.09
C ALA A 52 -10.51 6.95 -3.67
N ALA A 53 -10.65 5.63 -3.45
CA ALA A 53 -10.35 5.01 -2.16
C ALA A 53 -8.86 5.17 -1.79
N VAL A 54 -7.95 4.86 -2.72
CA VAL A 54 -6.49 4.97 -2.48
C VAL A 54 -6.09 6.44 -2.27
N HIS A 55 -6.71 7.39 -2.97
CA HIS A 55 -6.46 8.81 -2.73
C HIS A 55 -6.82 9.20 -1.28
N GLN A 56 -7.96 8.72 -0.76
CA GLN A 56 -8.36 8.97 0.62
C GLN A 56 -7.43 8.27 1.62
N GLU A 57 -6.98 7.06 1.32
CA GLU A 57 -6.03 6.33 2.17
C GLU A 57 -4.67 7.05 2.25
N LEU A 58 -4.14 7.52 1.12
CA LEU A 58 -2.89 8.29 1.09
C LEU A 58 -3.00 9.60 1.84
N GLN A 59 -4.12 10.32 1.69
CA GLN A 59 -4.43 11.53 2.47
C GLN A 59 -4.47 11.22 3.98
N THR A 60 -5.10 10.12 4.37
CA THR A 60 -5.19 9.71 5.78
C THR A 60 -3.81 9.39 6.34
N ILE A 61 -2.99 8.63 5.60
CA ILE A 61 -1.60 8.33 6.01
C ILE A 61 -0.77 9.62 6.12
N ARG A 62 -0.98 10.58 5.22
CA ARG A 62 -0.31 11.90 5.24
C ARG A 62 -0.67 12.68 6.52
N ASP A 63 -1.95 12.70 6.87
CA ASP A 63 -2.48 13.46 8.00
C ASP A 63 -2.13 12.80 9.35
N ASP A 64 -2.04 11.47 9.38
CA ASP A 64 -1.67 10.68 10.56
C ASP A 64 -0.16 10.69 10.85
N LEU A 65 0.67 11.34 10.01
CA LEU A 65 2.11 11.42 10.25
C LEU A 65 2.41 12.14 11.59
N PRO A 66 3.23 11.54 12.48
CA PRO A 66 3.67 12.20 13.70
C PRO A 66 4.39 13.53 13.42
N LYS A 67 4.31 14.48 14.35
CA LYS A 67 4.99 15.78 14.21
C LYS A 67 6.51 15.65 14.15
N GLU A 68 7.03 14.58 14.72
CA GLU A 68 8.45 14.23 14.79
C GLU A 68 8.89 13.39 13.58
N ALA A 69 7.98 13.08 12.65
CA ALA A 69 8.30 12.32 11.46
C ALA A 69 9.28 13.11 10.56
N PRO A 70 10.26 12.44 9.93
CA PRO A 70 11.13 13.07 8.95
C PRO A 70 10.30 13.73 7.83
N PRO A 71 10.61 14.97 7.43
CA PRO A 71 9.83 15.71 6.43
C PRO A 71 9.78 14.99 5.07
N GLU A 72 10.78 14.15 4.77
CA GLU A 72 10.86 13.36 3.55
C GLU A 72 9.71 12.35 3.44
N LEU A 73 9.21 11.82 4.57
CA LEU A 73 8.09 10.86 4.55
C LEU A 73 6.82 11.47 3.98
N GLY A 74 6.54 12.73 4.33
CA GLY A 74 5.43 13.48 3.76
C GLY A 74 5.56 13.67 2.25
N ALA A 75 6.76 14.08 1.82
CA ALA A 75 7.05 14.26 0.40
C ALA A 75 6.93 12.94 -0.39
N PHE A 76 7.34 11.80 0.17
CA PHE A 76 7.15 10.49 -0.47
C PHE A 76 5.67 10.18 -0.70
N ILE A 77 4.81 10.42 0.28
CA ILE A 77 3.36 10.19 0.14
C ILE A 77 2.78 11.12 -0.94
N ASP A 78 3.18 12.40 -0.95
CA ASP A 78 2.72 13.36 -1.96
C ASP A 78 3.10 12.91 -3.38
N VAL A 79 4.31 12.37 -3.58
CA VAL A 79 4.73 11.82 -4.88
C VAL A 79 3.82 10.65 -5.30
N HIS A 80 3.48 9.75 -4.39
CA HIS A 80 2.58 8.63 -4.70
C HIS A 80 1.16 9.11 -5.04
N ALA A 81 0.66 10.14 -4.35
CA ALA A 81 -0.63 10.75 -4.69
C ALA A 81 -0.60 11.43 -6.06
N LEU A 82 0.51 12.07 -6.43
CA LEU A 82 0.70 12.65 -7.77
C LEU A 82 0.70 11.59 -8.87
N ILE A 83 1.40 10.46 -8.66
CA ILE A 83 1.40 9.34 -9.61
C ILE A 83 -0.03 8.79 -9.77
N LEU A 84 -0.75 8.58 -8.67
CA LEU A 84 -2.14 8.09 -8.71
C LEU A 84 -3.07 9.05 -9.46
N SER A 85 -2.79 10.36 -9.40
CA SER A 85 -3.58 11.41 -10.04
C SER A 85 -3.16 11.69 -11.49
N ASP A 86 -2.17 10.98 -12.03
CA ASP A 86 -1.74 11.15 -13.42
C ASP A 86 -2.89 10.79 -14.37
N PRO A 87 -3.36 11.72 -15.23
CA PRO A 87 -4.43 11.44 -16.19
C PRO A 87 -4.13 10.26 -17.13
N MET A 88 -2.86 10.00 -17.44
CA MET A 88 -2.45 8.85 -18.25
C MET A 88 -2.78 7.52 -17.56
N LEU A 89 -2.85 7.49 -16.23
CA LEU A 89 -3.21 6.32 -15.44
C LEU A 89 -4.68 6.32 -15.03
N ALA A 90 -5.24 7.49 -14.70
CA ALA A 90 -6.58 7.62 -14.13
C ALA A 90 -7.71 7.75 -15.16
N GLU A 91 -7.44 8.29 -16.36
CA GLU A 91 -8.47 8.64 -17.35
C GLU A 91 -8.34 7.90 -18.69
N VAL A 92 -7.13 7.51 -19.09
CA VAL A 92 -6.82 6.93 -20.42
C VAL A 92 -6.64 5.38 -20.47
N PRO A 93 -6.88 4.56 -19.42
CA PRO A 93 -6.45 3.16 -19.43
C PRO A 93 -7.14 2.28 -20.48
#